data_AF-A0A9D4CEX5-F1
#
_entry.id   AF-A0A9D4CEX5-F1
#
_cell.length_a   1.000
_cell.length_b   1.000
_cell.length_c   1.000
_cell.angle_alpha   90.00
_cell.angle_beta   90.00
_cell.angle_gamma   90.00
#
_symmetry.space_group_name_H-M   'P 1'
#
loop_
_entity.id
_entity.type
_entity.pdbx_description
1 polymer ?
#
loop_
_entity_poly.entity_id
_entity_poly.type
_entity_poly.pdbx_seq_one_letter_code
_entity_poly.pdbx_strand_id
1 'polypeptide(L)'
;MYDLLMLPQRKGNNHWVLLVASVMSRTVTIYDWLGGNNKALFDLFCQFMCQRAQIVKDGLEKISSVPWKQLWSVCIDDCQMFGHEKASHNVATGP
;
A
#
# COMPACT_ATOMS: atom_id res chain seq x y z
N MET A 1 -10.19 7.35 10.72
CA MET A 1 -9.10 7.10 9.77
C MET A 1 -8.70 5.64 9.95
N TYR A 2 -8.53 4.84 8.90
CA TYR A 2 -8.10 3.45 9.07
C TYR A 2 -6.57 3.42 9.06
N ASP A 3 -5.97 3.13 10.21
CA ASP A 3 -4.50 3.17 10.38
C ASP A 3 -3.81 1.94 9.79
N LEU A 4 -4.59 0.90 9.47
CA LEU A 4 -4.12 -0.40 9.00
C LEU A 4 -4.98 -0.92 7.83
N LEU A 5 -4.31 -1.47 6.83
CA LEU A 5 -4.88 -2.21 5.71
C LEU A 5 -4.32 -3.63 5.73
N MET A 6 -5.20 -4.63 5.82
CA MET A 6 -4.83 -6.05 5.81
C MET A 6 -5.35 -6.71 4.53
N LEU A 7 -4.47 -7.33 3.77
CA LEU A 7 -4.77 -7.92 2.47
C LEU A 7 -4.20 -9.34 2.39
N PRO A 8 -5.04 -10.39 2.46
CA PRO A 8 -4.58 -11.74 2.14
C PRO A 8 -4.27 -11.81 0.64
N GLN A 9 -3.08 -12.31 0.30
CA GLN A 9 -2.62 -12.44 -1.07
C GLN A 9 -2.21 -13.89 -1.34
N ARG A 10 -2.73 -14.46 -2.42
CA ARG A 10 -2.37 -15.80 -2.85
C ARG A 10 -1.14 -15.73 -3.76
N LYS A 11 -0.04 -16.34 -3.33
CA LYS A 11 1.23 -16.43 -4.06
C LYS A 11 1.33 -17.80 -4.72
N GLY A 12 0.92 -17.92 -5.98
CA GLY A 12 0.91 -19.19 -6.69
C GLY A 12 -0.17 -20.17 -6.20
N ASN A 13 0.03 -21.48 -6.42
CA ASN A 13 -1.10 -22.42 -6.40
C ASN A 13 -1.60 -22.86 -5.03
N ASN A 14 -0.89 -22.66 -3.91
CA ASN A 14 -1.39 -23.04 -2.56
C ASN A 14 -0.71 -22.27 -1.43
N HIS A 15 -0.08 -21.13 -1.73
CA HIS A 15 0.63 -20.35 -0.72
C HIS A 15 -0.07 -19.02 -0.51
N TRP A 16 -0.30 -18.67 0.75
CA TRP A 16 -0.98 -17.45 1.16
C TRP A 16 -0.02 -16.64 2.01
N VAL A 17 0.01 -15.34 1.74
CA VAL A 17 0.74 -14.36 2.52
C VAL A 17 -0.22 -13.28 2.98
N LEU A 18 0.07 -12.65 4.11
CA LEU A 18 -0.70 -11.51 4.60
C LEU A 18 0.13 -10.25 4.40
N LEU A 19 -0.39 -9.33 3.60
CA LEU A 19 0.17 -7.99 3.47
C LEU A 19 -0.53 -7.07 4.46
N VAL A 20 0.26 -6.41 5.30
CA VAL A 20 -0.21 -5.43 6.28
C VAL A 20 0.46 -4.10 5.97
N ALA A 21 -0.31 -3.14 5.50
CA ALA A 21 0.15 -1.77 5.31
C ALA A 21 -0.38 -0.90 6.46
N SER A 22 0.50 -0.14 7.10
CA SER A 22 0.08 0.87 8.07
C SER A 22 0.33 2.26 7.51
N VAL A 23 -0.72 3.07 7.54
CA VAL A 23 -0.67 4.44 7.03
C VAL A 23 0.13 5.32 7.97
N MET A 24 -0.09 5.18 9.29
CA MET A 24 0.62 5.99 10.29
C MET A 24 2.13 5.75 10.30
N SER A 25 2.57 4.49 10.25
CA SER A 25 4.00 4.16 10.31
C SER A 25 4.69 4.13 8.95
N ARG A 26 3.94 4.27 7.84
CA ARG A 26 4.49 4.23 6.47
C ARG A 26 5.21 2.92 6.15
N THR A 27 4.72 1.82 6.69
CA THR A 27 5.34 0.51 6.57
C THR A 27 4.43 -0.47 5.86
N VAL A 28 5.01 -1.31 5.00
CA VAL A 28 4.36 -2.52 4.52
C VAL A 28 5.12 -3.72 5.10
N THR A 29 4.38 -4.57 5.79
CA THR A 29 4.89 -5.84 6.32
C THR A 29 4.22 -6.97 5.58
N ILE A 30 5.04 -7.88 5.03
CA ILE A 30 4.53 -9.10 4.40
C ILE A 30 4.84 -10.27 5.33
N TYR A 31 3.80 -10.88 5.84
CA TYR A 31 3.88 -12.11 6.63
C TYR A 31 3.85 -13.29 5.66
N ASP A 32 4.99 -13.95 5.52
CA ASP A 32 5.17 -15.12 4.67
C ASP A 32 5.71 -16.26 5.53
N TRP A 33 4.80 -17.16 5.92
CA TRP A 33 5.12 -18.26 6.82
C TRP A 33 6.16 -19.23 6.23
N LEU A 34 6.16 -19.42 4.91
CA LEU A 34 7.07 -20.37 4.27
C LEU A 34 8.47 -19.78 4.06
N GLY A 35 8.65 -18.48 4.30
CA GLY A 35 9.85 -17.77 3.92
C GLY A 35 9.94 -17.64 2.40
N GLY A 36 10.17 -16.43 1.91
CA GLY A 36 10.26 -16.23 0.47
C GLY A 36 10.61 -14.81 0.07
N ASN A 37 11.06 -14.68 -1.19
CA ASN A 37 11.24 -13.35 -1.78
C ASN A 37 9.85 -12.77 -2.08
N ASN A 38 9.53 -11.66 -1.43
CA ASN A 38 8.27 -10.94 -1.57
C ASN A 38 8.43 -9.57 -2.25
N LYS A 39 9.60 -9.26 -2.81
CA LYS A 39 9.88 -7.97 -3.46
C LYS A 39 8.90 -7.67 -4.59
N ALA A 40 8.63 -8.63 -5.47
CA ALA A 40 7.70 -8.43 -6.58
C ALA A 40 6.26 -8.11 -6.10
N LEU A 41 5.82 -8.76 -5.02
CA LEU A 41 4.50 -8.52 -4.42
C LEU A 41 4.45 -7.14 -3.76
N PHE A 42 5.51 -6.76 -3.04
CA PHE A 42 5.66 -5.43 -2.45
C PHE A 42 5.64 -4.33 -3.53
N ASP A 43 6.42 -4.51 -4.60
CA ASP A 43 6.50 -3.59 -5.73
C ASP A 43 5.12 -3.41 -6.39
N LEU A 44 4.39 -4.51 -6.61
CA LEU A 44 3.04 -4.48 -7.17
C LEU A 44 2.04 -3.76 -6.25
N PHE A 45 2.14 -3.99 -4.94
CA PHE A 45 1.29 -3.31 -3.95
C PHE A 45 1.55 -1.79 -3.94
N CYS A 46 2.82 -1.37 -3.99
CA CYS A 46 3.18 0.04 -4.10
C CYS A 46 2.59 0.67 -5.36
N GLN A 47 2.72 0.01 -6.51
CA GLN A 47 2.13 0.48 -7.77
C GLN A 47 0.60 0.60 -7.69
N PHE A 48 -0.07 -0.38 -7.08
CA PHE A 48 -1.52 -0.34 -6.86
C PHE A 48 -1.93 0.87 -6.00
N MET A 49 -1.21 1.14 -4.90
CA MET A 49 -1.50 2.30 -4.05
C MET A 49 -1.28 3.62 -4.80
N CYS A 50 -0.20 3.71 -5.60
CA CYS A 50 0.07 4.88 -6.46
C CYS A 50 -1.04 5.09 -7.50
N GLN A 51 -1.47 4.03 -8.19
CA GLN A 51 -2.55 4.11 -9.18
C GLN A 51 -3.88 4.51 -8.54
N ARG A 52 -4.22 3.95 -7.38
CA ARG A 52 -5.43 4.31 -6.64
C ARG A 52 -5.41 5.78 -6.24
N ALA A 53 -4.28 6.29 -5.74
CA ALA A 53 -4.12 7.70 -5.42
C ALA A 53 -4.33 8.59 -6.65
N GLN A 54 -3.81 8.19 -7.81
CA GLN A 54 -3.96 8.91 -9.07
C GLN A 54 -5.43 8.93 -9.56
N ILE A 55 -6.14 7.81 -9.51
CA ILE A 55 -7.56 7.74 -9.90
C ILE A 55 -8.42 8.64 -9.01
N VAL A 56 -8.15 8.65 -7.71
CA VAL A 56 -8.88 9.52 -6.77
C VAL A 56 -8.57 10.99 -7.07
N LYS A 57 -7.31 11.33 -7.35
CA LYS A 57 -6.93 12.67 -7.81
C LYS A 57 -7.73 13.10 -9.05
N ASP A 58 -7.71 12.29 -10.11
CA ASP A 58 -8.36 12.61 -11.38
C ASP A 58 -9.89 12.69 -11.25
N GLY A 59 -10.47 11.89 -10.36
CA GLY A 59 -11.89 11.93 -10.03
C GLY A 59 -12.28 13.20 -9.28
N LEU A 60 -11.48 13.63 -8.29
CA LEU A 60 -11.74 14.82 -7.49
C LEU A 60 -11.54 16.12 -8.27
N GLU A 61 -10.52 16.19 -9.15
CA GLU A 61 -10.29 17.34 -10.04
C GLU A 61 -11.47 17.60 -10.98
N LYS A 62 -12.24 16.56 -11.34
CA LYS A 62 -13.43 16.68 -12.19
C LYS A 62 -14.68 17.16 -11.45
N ILE A 63 -14.71 17.07 -10.11
CA ILE A 63 -15.96 17.20 -9.35
C ILE A 63 -16.19 18.59 -8.76
N SER A 64 -15.18 19.39 -8.35
CA SER A 64 -15.50 20.74 -7.83
C SER A 64 -14.32 21.69 -7.56
N SER A 65 -14.70 22.97 -7.43
CA SER A 65 -14.01 24.12 -6.83
C SER A 65 -13.78 24.04 -5.30
N VAL A 66 -13.95 22.87 -4.67
CA VAL A 66 -13.78 22.66 -3.21
C VAL A 66 -12.30 22.75 -2.82
N PRO A 67 -11.93 23.13 -1.58
CA PRO A 67 -10.54 23.17 -1.07
C PRO A 67 -9.92 21.77 -0.87
N TRP A 68 -9.85 20.99 -1.94
CA TRP A 68 -9.11 19.75 -2.23
C TRP A 68 -7.87 19.43 -1.38
N LYS A 69 -7.09 20.41 -0.91
CA LYS A 69 -5.88 20.19 -0.10
C LYS A 69 -6.08 19.25 1.11
N GLN A 70 -7.27 19.18 1.70
CA GLN A 70 -7.53 18.30 2.86
C GLN A 70 -7.78 16.83 2.48
N LEU A 71 -8.56 16.55 1.43
CA LEU A 71 -8.76 15.18 0.90
C LEU A 71 -7.48 14.65 0.23
N TRP A 72 -6.71 15.56 -0.35
CA TRP A 72 -5.47 15.28 -1.07
C TRP A 72 -4.32 14.82 -0.16
N SER A 73 -4.34 15.19 1.13
CA SER A 73 -3.34 14.72 2.11
C SER A 73 -3.28 13.20 2.11
N VAL A 74 -4.43 12.51 2.20
CA VAL A 74 -4.50 11.04 2.23
C VAL A 74 -3.97 10.39 0.95
N CYS A 75 -4.24 10.95 -0.23
CA CYS A 75 -3.82 10.35 -1.51
C CYS A 75 -2.37 10.67 -1.91
N ILE A 76 -1.88 11.90 -1.66
CA ILE A 76 -0.45 12.20 -1.78
C ILE A 76 0.34 11.44 -0.73
N ASP A 77 -0.17 11.33 0.50
CA ASP A 77 0.45 10.53 1.54
C ASP A 77 0.51 9.07 1.09
N ASP A 78 -0.55 8.46 0.56
CA ASP A 78 -0.48 7.09 0.03
C ASP A 78 0.60 6.90 -1.05
N CYS A 79 0.69 7.81 -2.03
CA CYS A 79 1.66 7.71 -3.15
C CYS A 79 3.10 8.08 -2.73
N GLN A 80 3.28 9.09 -1.88
CA GLN A 80 4.59 9.48 -1.33
C GLN A 80 5.06 8.56 -0.20
N MET A 81 4.16 7.93 0.55
CA MET A 81 4.49 6.95 1.59
C MET A 81 4.89 5.62 0.99
N PHE A 82 4.19 5.16 -0.04
CA PHE A 82 4.44 3.85 -0.67
C PHE A 82 5.27 3.90 -1.95
N GLY A 83 5.76 5.07 -2.35
CA GLY A 83 6.77 5.16 -3.42
C GLY A 83 7.99 4.30 -3.10
N HIS A 84 8.56 3.64 -4.11
CA HIS A 84 9.63 2.63 -3.98
C HIS A 84 10.83 3.07 -3.13
N GLU A 85 11.13 4.38 -3.06
CA GLU A 85 12.26 4.93 -2.30
C GLU A 85 11.95 5.21 -0.82
N LYS A 86 10.68 5.25 -0.41
CA LYS A 86 10.25 5.72 0.92
C LYS A 86 9.57 4.67 1.79
N ALA A 87 8.98 3.62 1.21
CA ALA A 87 8.40 2.52 1.98
C ALA A 87 9.47 1.53 2.44
N SER A 88 9.53 1.28 3.75
CA SER A 88 10.33 0.20 4.30
C SER A 88 9.65 -1.14 4.04
N HIS A 89 10.39 -2.09 3.44
CA HIS A 89 9.95 -3.45 3.21
C HIS A 89 10.43 -4.36 4.35
N ASN A 90 9.50 -4.82 5.18
CA ASN A 90 9.77 -5.78 6.24
C ASN A 90 9.11 -7.12 5.89
N VAL A 91 9.90 -8.20 5.94
CA VAL A 91 9.38 -9.57 5.84
C VAL A 91 9.49 -10.18 7.22
N ALA A 92 8.35 -10.52 7.81
CA ALA A 92 8.29 -11.27 9.05
C ALA A 92 8.01 -12.74 8.71
N THR A 93 8.92 -13.62 9.09
CA THR A 93 8.72 -15.07 9.07
C THR A 93 8.22 -15.53 10.43
N GLY A 94 7.39 -16.58 10.46
CA GLY A 94 6.97 -17.20 11.72
C GLY A 94 8.14 -17.87 12.48
N PRO A 95 7.95 -18.21 13.77
CA PRO A 95 8.87 -19.08 14.50
C PRO A 95 9.00 -20.47 13.87
#